data_AF-A0A923VPB0-F1
#
_entry.id   AF-A0A923VPB0-F1
#
_cell.length_a   1.000
_cell.length_b   1.000
_cell.length_c   1.000
_cell.angle_alpha   90.00
_cell.angle_beta   90.00
_cell.angle_gamma   90.00
#
_symmetry.space_group_name_H-M   'P 1'
#
loop_
_entity.id
_entity.type
_entity.pdbx_description
1 polymer ?
#
loop_
_entity_poly.entity_id
_entity_poly.type
_entity_poly.pdbx_seq_one_letter_code
_entity_poly.pdbx_strand_id
1 'polypeptide(L)' 'MDKIIVYVDDAAYAQQHLVPMKLSGHAAGPGDATHWVLVACAPCLTRRISKWVSHSARENWRTKWSEKL' A
#
# COMPACT_ATOMS: atom_id res chain seq x y z
N MET A 1 -3.60 -14.73 16.93
CA MET A 1 -2.48 -14.32 16.05
C MET A 1 -3.09 -13.62 14.86
N ASP A 2 -3.41 -12.35 15.07
CA ASP A 2 -4.18 -11.54 14.13
C ASP A 2 -3.32 -11.13 12.94
N LYS A 3 -3.91 -11.20 11.75
CA LYS A 3 -3.28 -10.81 10.48
C LYS A 3 -4.05 -9.65 9.89
N ILE A 4 -3.36 -8.54 9.64
CA ILE A 4 -3.92 -7.35 9.00
C ILE A 4 -3.23 -7.19 7.66
N ILE A 5 -4.01 -7.21 6.58
CA ILE A 5 -3.53 -6.90 5.22
C ILE A 5 -3.94 -5.47 4.89
N VAL A 6 -2.97 -4.63 4.59
CA VAL A 6 -3.19 -3.22 4.23
C VAL A 6 -2.77 -3.01 2.79
N TYR A 7 -3.72 -2.61 1.97
CA TYR A 7 -3.44 -2.19 0.60
C TYR A 7 -3.07 -0.70 0.61
N VAL A 8 -1.91 -0.37 0.06
CA VAL A 8 -1.35 0.98 0.04
C VAL A 8 -1.16 1.43 -1.41
N ASP A 9 -1.84 2.49 -1.81
CA ASP A 9 -1.68 3.16 -3.09
C ASP A 9 -0.93 4.51 -2.98
N ASP A 10 -1.11 5.19 -1.85
CA ASP A 10 -0.44 6.43 -1.48
C ASP A 10 0.23 6.31 -0.10
N ALA A 11 1.55 6.52 -0.06
CA ALA A 11 2.36 6.37 1.15
C ALA A 11 2.00 7.39 2.23
N ALA A 12 1.76 8.65 1.85
CA ALA A 12 1.52 9.75 2.78
C ALA A 12 0.15 9.59 3.47
N TYR A 13 -0.87 9.24 2.68
CA TYR A 13 -2.20 8.93 3.20
C TYR A 13 -2.15 7.68 4.07
N ALA A 14 -1.54 6.60 3.60
CA ALA A 14 -1.43 5.37 4.39
C ALA A 14 -0.68 5.60 5.72
N GLN A 15 0.36 6.43 5.75
CA GLN A 15 1.08 6.76 6.97
C GLN A 15 0.17 7.43 8.00
N GLN A 16 -0.69 8.37 7.60
CA GLN A 16 -1.66 9.02 8.50
C GLN A 16 -2.64 8.02 9.13
N HIS A 17 -3.04 6.99 8.38
CA HIS A 17 -3.94 5.94 8.85
C HIS A 17 -3.24 4.87 9.70
N LEU A 18 -1.97 4.56 9.39
CA LEU A 18 -1.20 3.51 10.08
C LEU A 18 -0.60 3.98 11.41
N VAL A 19 -0.26 5.26 11.55
CA VAL A 19 0.27 5.84 12.80
C VAL A 19 -0.65 5.59 14.01
N PRO A 20 -1.96 5.88 13.98
CA PRO A 20 -2.84 5.62 15.11
C PRO A 20 -2.95 4.12 15.42
N MET A 21 -2.90 3.25 14.41
CA MET A 21 -2.97 1.80 14.62
C MET A 21 -1.69 1.22 15.24
N LYS A 22 -0.50 1.77 14.93
CA LYS A 22 0.76 1.41 15.61
C LYS A 22 0.75 1.81 17.09
N LEU A 23 0.10 2.92 17.43
CA LEU A 23 -0.07 3.40 18.80
C LEU A 23 -1.07 2.53 19.58
N SER A 24 -2.18 2.12 18.97
CA SER A 24 -3.16 1.21 19.59
C SER A 24 -2.62 -0.22 19.77
N GLY A 25 -1.75 -0.69 18.86
CA GLY A 25 -1.11 -2.01 18.96
C GLY A 25 -0.08 -2.13 20.08
N HIS A 26 0.42 -1.03 20.66
CA HIS A 26 1.30 -1.05 21.83
C HIS A 26 0.58 -1.42 23.14
N ALA A 27 -0.76 -1.48 23.14
CA ALA A 27 -1.53 -1.94 24.30
C ALA A 27 -1.61 -3.47 24.38
N ALA A 28 -1.18 -4.20 23.35
CA ALA A 28 -1.13 -5.65 23.34
C ALA A 28 0.17 -6.10 24.02
N GLY A 29 0.06 -6.84 25.13
CA GLY A 29 1.20 -7.36 25.88
C GLY A 29 2.14 -8.23 25.03
N PRO A 30 3.32 -8.61 25.55
CA PRO A 30 4.44 -9.22 24.82
C PRO A 30 4.16 -10.58 24.12
N GLY A 31 2.91 -11.04 24.04
CA GLY A 31 2.47 -12.26 23.34
C GLY A 31 1.51 -12.05 22.16
N ASP A 32 0.92 -10.86 21.98
CA ASP A 32 -0.10 -10.60 20.94
C ASP A 32 0.47 -9.79 19.77
N ALA A 33 1.51 -10.34 19.13
CA ALA A 33 2.09 -9.76 17.94
C ALA A 33 1.08 -9.84 16.77
N THR A 34 0.47 -8.71 16.42
CA THR A 34 -0.32 -8.58 15.20
C THR A 34 0.64 -8.62 13.99
N HIS A 35 0.37 -9.51 13.04
CA HIS A 35 1.15 -9.64 11.82
C HIS A 35 0.60 -8.72 10.73
N TRP A 36 1.42 -7.77 10.29
CA TRP A 36 1.06 -6.77 9.28
C TRP A 36 1.63 -7.17 7.92
N VAL A 37 0.75 -7.26 6.92
CA VAL A 37 1.12 -7.47 5.52
C VAL A 37 0.75 -6.22 4.75
N LEU A 38 1.76 -5.49 4.27
CA LEU A 38 1.54 -4.32 3.42
C LEU A 38 1.65 -4.73 1.95
N VAL A 39 0.65 -4.36 1.16
CA VAL A 39 0.58 -4.64 -0.28
C VAL A 39 0.51 -3.32 -1.03
N ALA A 40 1.59 -2.98 -1.73
CA ALA A 40 1.62 -1.82 -2.61
C ALA A 40 0.75 -2.06 -3.86
N CYS A 41 -0.29 -1.25 -4.05
CA CYS A 41 -1.19 -1.31 -5.19
C CYS A 41 -1.06 -0.03 -6.03
N ALA A 42 -0.46 -0.14 -7.22
CA ALA A 42 -0.33 1.01 -8.10
C ALA A 42 -1.73 1.54 -8.48
N PRO A 43 -1.97 2.87 -8.41
CA PRO A 43 -3.27 3.42 -8.73
C PRO A 43 -3.76 2.96 -10.11
N CYS A 44 -5.01 2.51 -10.18
CA CYS A 44 -5.59 2.08 -11.44
C CYS A 44 -5.72 3.27 -12.38
N LEU A 45 -4.87 3.31 -13.42
CA LEU A 45 -5.07 4.19 -14.56
C LEU A 45 -6.43 3.85 -15.22
N THR A 46 -7.17 4.86 -15.65
CA THR A 46 -8.57 4.73 -16.11
C THR A 46 -8.81 3.51 -17.01
N ARG A 47 -10.01 2.92 -16.97
CA ARG A 47 -10.36 1.67 -17.68
C ARG A 47 -9.99 1.64 -19.17
N ARG A 48 -9.87 2.80 -19.84
CA ARG A 48 -9.53 2.92 -21.26
C ARG A 48 -8.11 3.40 -21.54
N ILE A 49 -7.23 3.43 -20.54
CA ILE A 49 -5.87 3.93 -20.74
C ILE A 49 -5.05 3.07 -21.71
N SER A 50 -5.37 1.78 -21.83
CA SER A 50 -4.73 0.87 -22.78
C SER A 50 -4.91 1.29 -24.25
N LYS A 51 -5.90 2.14 -24.56
CA LYS A 51 -6.08 2.72 -25.89
C LYS A 51 -5.06 3.81 -26.22
N TRP A 52 -4.50 4.47 -25.19
CA TRP A 52 -3.66 5.67 -25.34
C TRP A 52 -2.23 5.44 -24.88
N VAL A 53 -2.00 4.44 -24.04
CA VAL A 53 -0.71 4.15 -23.42
C VAL A 53 -0.33 2.71 -23.68
N SER A 54 0.85 2.53 -24.27
CA SER A 54 1.42 1.21 -24.53
C SER A 54 1.57 0.40 -23.25
N HIS A 55 1.71 -0.92 -23.39
CA HIS A 55 1.97 -1.78 -22.25
C HIS A 55 3.26 -1.39 -21.52
N SER A 56 4.34 -1.15 -22.26
CA SER A 56 5.64 -0.74 -21.72
C SER A 56 5.59 0.59 -20.98
N ALA A 57 4.81 1.56 -21.46
CA ALA A 57 4.65 2.84 -20.77
C ALA A 57 3.87 2.70 -19.46
N ARG A 58 2.87 1.80 -19.41
CA ARG A 58 2.16 1.47 -18.16
C ARG A 58 3.07 0.77 -17.15
N GLU A 59 3.94 -0.12 -17.61
CA GLU A 59 4.89 -0.83 -16.75
C GLU A 59 5.97 0.10 -16.21
N ASN A 60 6.58 0.93 -17.07
CA ASN A 60 7.54 1.95 -16.64
C ASN A 60 6.92 2.94 -15.64
N TRP A 61 5.65 3.33 -15.84
CA TRP A 61 4.95 4.15 -14.86
C TRP A 61 4.78 3.44 -13.51
N ARG A 62 4.43 2.14 -13.50
CA ARG A 62 4.33 1.35 -12.27
C ARG A 62 5.66 1.26 -11.53
N THR A 63 6.76 1.03 -12.25
CA THR A 63 8.11 0.99 -11.66
C THR A 63 8.47 2.33 -11.02
N LYS A 64 8.28 3.43 -11.76
CA LYS A 64 8.52 4.80 -11.26
C LYS A 64 7.62 5.19 -10.10
N TRP A 65 6.40 4.66 -10.05
CA TRP A 65 5.49 4.86 -8.93
C TRP A 65 5.99 4.10 -7.70
N SER A 66 6.39 2.84 -7.84
CA SER A 66 6.91 2.04 -6.71
C SER A 66 8.21 2.58 -6.13
N GLU A 67 9.04 3.26 -6.93
CA GLU A 67 10.25 3.95 -6.46
C GLU A 67 9.95 5.17 -5.56
N LYS A 68 8.72 5.70 -5.61
CA LYS A 68 8.29 6.88 -4.84
C LYS A 68 7.46 6.54 -3.60
N LEU A 69 7.23 5.26 -3.37
CA LEU A 69 6.41 4.70 -2.29
C LEU A 69 7.29 4.44 -1.07
#